data_AF-A0A426GPB2-F1
#
_entry.id   AF-A0A426GPB2-F1
#
_cell.length_a   1.000
_cell.length_b   1.000
_cell.length_c   1.000
_cell.angle_alpha   90.00
_cell.angle_beta   90.00
_cell.angle_gamma   90.00
#
_symmetry.space_group_name_H-M   'P 1'
#
loop_
_entity.id
_entity.type
_entity.pdbx_description
1 polymer ?
#
loop_
_entity_poly.entity_id
_entity_poly.type
_entity_poly.pdbx_seq_one_letter_code
_entity_poly.pdbx_strand_id
1 'polypeptide(L)'
;MRKQDLGSAAALSLAFFLTACGGGSSGDSGGGSSSAEKPASIATGGLGGTSPTAPEDFTRETAARLAKQGSFGPTLELIDHIYALGGAEAWLNEQFALSSSSYADMAAKPVPSNFCSTLTGTDLTNCNRDNFTATPMQMRFYANAIGKDDQLRQRVAFALSQIIVASAVEVGNTAGLATFNQILLSNAFGNYRDILKAVTLNPYMGDYLDMADSNKSQPNENYARELMQLFSVGTVLLNPDGTPQTDNAGATIAAYSNTDVKEVARALSGWTYARLNGAALTDNTNRDWTKPMVVYAARYDTGAKSFLGKTVPANATQQVSVDAVVDAVFNHPNTGPYICKRLIQQLTIANPTPAYVGRVAAVFADNGAGVRGDMKAVVKAIYLDSEARTGSQLPGKVKEPVLLATSLARAIGYTTDGYAFTTRDAGMGQAPFRAPSVFNYYPYDFPLPQGAGLLSPVTKLMTTSTIIARHNFLYDWTVGGDATRGEFKPTLGATGTIPNWASWEANGTNDGKTIDRINLVLLNGTMTSAQRQALVTAMAAVKNNDPALQARKRAQVALYIAASSPLFQVDR
;
A
#
# COMPACT_ATOMS: atom_id res chain seq x y z
N MET A 1 17.61 -1.00 30.58
CA MET A 1 17.08 -1.95 31.59
C MET A 1 16.03 -2.80 30.90
N ARG A 2 16.34 -4.08 30.67
CA ARG A 2 15.45 -5.08 30.04
C ARG A 2 14.31 -5.45 30.98
N LYS A 3 13.11 -5.67 30.43
CA LYS A 3 12.18 -6.69 30.94
C LYS A 3 11.66 -7.51 29.77
N GLN A 4 12.07 -8.77 29.79
CA GLN A 4 11.44 -9.89 29.11
C GLN A 4 10.19 -10.26 29.92
N ASP A 5 9.09 -10.61 29.26
CA ASP A 5 8.09 -11.52 29.80
C ASP A 5 7.54 -12.39 28.65
N LEU A 6 7.87 -13.68 28.70
CA LEU A 6 7.26 -14.74 27.90
C LEU A 6 5.98 -15.20 28.60
N GLY A 7 4.84 -15.18 27.89
CA GLY A 7 3.60 -15.82 28.32
C GLY A 7 3.22 -16.95 27.36
N SER A 8 3.40 -18.19 27.79
CA SER A 8 2.92 -19.41 27.13
C SER A 8 1.39 -19.50 27.19
N ALA A 9 0.74 -19.73 26.05
CA ALA A 9 -0.69 -20.07 25.99
C ALA A 9 -0.85 -21.52 25.52
N ALA A 10 -1.42 -22.35 26.40
CA ALA A 10 -1.80 -23.72 26.12
C ALA A 10 -3.10 -23.77 25.29
N ALA A 11 -3.14 -24.76 24.40
CA ALA A 11 -4.21 -25.04 23.46
C ALA A 11 -5.49 -25.53 24.15
N LEU A 12 -6.66 -25.08 23.66
CA LEU A 12 -7.93 -25.78 23.83
C LEU A 12 -8.51 -26.12 22.45
N SER A 13 -8.70 -27.40 22.25
CA SER A 13 -9.25 -28.07 21.08
C SER A 13 -10.74 -27.79 20.92
N LEU A 14 -11.20 -27.52 19.69
CA LEU A 14 -12.59 -27.71 19.28
C LEU A 14 -12.60 -28.64 18.07
N ALA A 15 -13.54 -29.59 18.04
CA ALA A 15 -13.76 -30.47 16.90
C ALA A 15 -15.22 -30.46 16.45
N PHE A 16 -15.35 -30.48 15.11
CA PHE A 16 -16.45 -31.01 14.27
C PHE A 16 -17.74 -30.18 14.10
N PHE A 17 -18.40 -30.09 12.92
CA PHE A 17 -18.19 -30.62 11.55
C PHE A 17 -19.24 -29.98 10.59
N LEU A 18 -18.96 -29.98 9.26
CA LEU A 18 -19.90 -30.17 8.09
C LEU A 18 -21.01 -29.10 7.85
N THR A 19 -21.44 -28.65 6.65
CA THR A 19 -21.12 -28.78 5.21
C THR A 19 -22.12 -27.93 4.39
N ALA A 20 -21.68 -27.45 3.20
CA ALA A 20 -22.41 -27.37 1.91
C ALA A 20 -23.70 -26.50 1.80
N CYS A 21 -24.14 -25.92 0.67
CA CYS A 21 -23.72 -25.88 -0.75
C CYS A 21 -24.62 -24.85 -1.50
N GLY A 22 -24.14 -24.38 -2.66
CA GLY A 22 -24.94 -23.95 -3.83
C GLY A 22 -25.49 -22.52 -3.79
N GLY A 23 -25.39 -21.67 -4.82
CA GLY A 23 -25.18 -21.86 -6.25
C GLY A 23 -26.26 -21.09 -7.02
N GLY A 24 -25.91 -20.12 -7.87
CA GLY A 24 -26.25 -20.19 -9.30
C GLY A 24 -27.59 -19.51 -9.68
N SER A 25 -28.03 -19.24 -10.92
CA SER A 25 -27.49 -18.64 -12.17
C SER A 25 -28.60 -17.94 -12.97
N SER A 26 -28.61 -16.64 -13.27
CA SER A 26 -28.35 -15.94 -14.55
C SER A 26 -29.21 -14.65 -14.56
N GLY A 27 -28.94 -13.57 -15.30
CA GLY A 27 -29.23 -13.37 -16.73
C GLY A 27 -30.48 -12.48 -16.86
N ASP A 28 -30.68 -11.55 -17.78
CA ASP A 28 -29.89 -10.97 -18.86
C ASP A 28 -30.76 -9.85 -19.50
N SER A 29 -30.13 -8.86 -20.15
CA SER A 29 -30.58 -8.06 -21.33
C SER A 29 -31.95 -7.31 -21.32
N GLY A 30 -32.16 -6.18 -22.00
CA GLY A 30 -31.43 -5.44 -23.03
C GLY A 30 -32.35 -4.38 -23.68
N GLY A 31 -31.79 -3.58 -24.60
CA GLY A 31 -32.48 -2.62 -25.49
C GLY A 31 -32.29 -1.16 -25.04
N GLY A 32 -31.53 -0.30 -25.72
CA GLY A 32 -31.60 0.09 -27.14
C GLY A 32 -32.31 1.46 -27.18
N SER A 33 -31.72 2.57 -27.63
CA SER A 33 -31.48 2.89 -29.04
C SER A 33 -30.93 4.32 -29.21
N SER A 34 -29.98 4.48 -30.15
CA SER A 34 -29.84 5.54 -31.20
C SER A 34 -29.70 7.02 -30.79
N SER A 35 -28.54 7.67 -31.02
CA SER A 35 -28.06 8.32 -32.28
C SER A 35 -28.43 9.81 -32.32
N ALA A 36 -27.69 10.79 -32.86
CA ALA A 36 -26.46 10.94 -33.63
C ALA A 36 -25.90 12.37 -33.26
N GLU A 37 -24.69 12.84 -33.60
CA GLU A 37 -24.25 13.22 -34.94
C GLU A 37 -22.78 13.71 -34.93
N LYS A 38 -22.10 13.53 -36.07
CA LYS A 38 -20.72 13.93 -36.48
C LYS A 38 -20.69 15.42 -36.91
N PRO A 39 -19.56 16.11 -37.29
CA PRO A 39 -18.45 15.69 -38.18
C PRO A 39 -17.05 16.25 -37.72
N ALA A 40 -15.88 16.18 -38.39
CA ALA A 40 -15.45 16.01 -39.78
C ALA A 40 -13.96 15.52 -39.86
N SER A 41 -13.55 15.04 -41.04
CA SER A 41 -12.24 14.45 -41.38
C SER A 41 -11.25 15.43 -42.02
N ILE A 42 -9.94 15.17 -41.90
CA ILE A 42 -8.93 15.52 -42.92
C ILE A 42 -7.95 14.34 -43.08
N ALA A 43 -7.63 14.00 -44.32
CA ALA A 43 -6.75 12.89 -44.73
C ALA A 43 -5.48 13.41 -45.44
N THR A 44 -4.36 12.71 -45.23
CA THR A 44 -3.17 12.50 -46.11
C THR A 44 -2.09 11.86 -45.22
N GLY A 45 -1.26 10.86 -45.55
CA GLY A 45 -0.90 10.09 -46.74
C GLY A 45 0.26 9.18 -46.26
N GLY A 46 0.31 7.92 -46.71
CA GLY A 46 1.16 6.89 -46.11
C GLY A 46 2.64 6.94 -46.49
N LEU A 47 3.50 6.47 -45.56
CA LEU A 47 4.75 5.78 -45.84
C LEU A 47 4.92 4.67 -44.79
N GLY A 48 5.20 3.46 -45.27
CA GLY A 48 5.25 2.23 -44.48
C GLY A 48 6.37 2.23 -43.45
N GLY A 49 5.97 2.18 -42.19
CA GLY A 49 6.69 1.57 -41.10
C GLY A 49 5.65 0.78 -40.31
N THR A 50 5.92 -0.47 -39.97
CA THR A 50 5.09 -1.22 -39.03
C THR A 50 5.21 -0.55 -37.67
N SER A 51 4.35 0.44 -37.43
CA SER A 51 4.05 0.94 -36.09
C SER A 51 3.59 -0.25 -35.24
N PRO A 52 4.01 -0.36 -33.97
CA PRO A 52 3.42 -1.33 -33.08
C PRO A 52 1.93 -0.99 -32.98
N THR A 53 1.09 -1.84 -33.54
CA THR A 53 -0.35 -1.80 -33.32
C THR A 53 -0.57 -1.83 -31.81
N ALA A 54 -1.23 -0.80 -31.27
CA ALA A 54 -1.84 -0.90 -29.96
C ALA A 54 -2.67 -2.20 -29.94
N PRO A 55 -2.63 -3.03 -28.87
CA PRO A 55 -3.39 -4.27 -28.85
C PRO A 55 -4.88 -3.93 -29.04
N GLU A 56 -5.51 -4.52 -30.05
CA GLU A 56 -6.91 -4.29 -30.47
C GLU A 56 -7.99 -4.69 -29.42
N ASP A 57 -7.64 -5.03 -28.17
CA ASP A 57 -8.54 -5.63 -27.16
C ASP A 57 -8.60 -4.88 -25.80
N PHE A 58 -8.49 -3.54 -25.77
CA PHE A 58 -8.65 -2.79 -24.51
C PHE A 58 -10.13 -2.57 -24.15
N THR A 59 -10.68 -3.40 -23.26
CA THR A 59 -12.09 -3.34 -22.83
C THR A 59 -12.28 -2.63 -21.48
N ARG A 60 -13.53 -2.31 -21.12
CA ARG A 60 -13.86 -1.79 -19.77
C ARG A 60 -13.46 -2.74 -18.65
N GLU A 61 -13.48 -4.05 -18.88
CA GLU A 61 -13.03 -5.06 -17.92
C GLU A 61 -11.51 -4.99 -17.71
N THR A 62 -10.74 -4.78 -18.78
CA THR A 62 -9.28 -4.57 -18.66
C THR A 62 -8.95 -3.24 -17.97
N ALA A 63 -9.75 -2.19 -18.21
CA ALA A 63 -9.69 -0.93 -17.48
C ALA A 63 -10.03 -1.10 -15.99
N ALA A 64 -11.06 -1.89 -15.66
CA ALA A 64 -11.44 -2.23 -14.29
C ALA A 64 -10.33 -2.98 -13.55
N ARG A 65 -9.68 -3.94 -14.23
CA ARG A 65 -8.50 -4.62 -13.70
C ARG A 65 -7.38 -3.64 -13.38
N LEU A 66 -7.06 -2.72 -14.30
CA LEU A 66 -6.04 -1.70 -14.08
C LEU A 66 -6.41 -0.79 -12.91
N ALA A 67 -7.64 -0.29 -12.85
CA ALA A 67 -8.13 0.54 -11.76
C ALA A 67 -8.00 -0.19 -10.40
N LYS A 68 -8.30 -1.49 -10.36
CA LYS A 68 -8.22 -2.30 -9.14
C LYS A 68 -6.81 -2.45 -8.60
N GLN A 69 -5.83 -2.62 -9.49
CA GLN A 69 -4.43 -2.77 -9.12
C GLN A 69 -3.74 -1.41 -8.88
N GLY A 70 -4.07 -0.41 -9.69
CA GLY A 70 -3.44 0.91 -9.74
C GLY A 70 -4.03 1.96 -8.80
N SER A 71 -5.19 1.70 -8.20
CA SER A 71 -5.86 2.64 -7.29
C SER A 71 -6.25 1.98 -5.96
N PHE A 72 -6.85 2.74 -5.05
CA PHE A 72 -7.45 2.21 -3.81
C PHE A 72 -8.83 1.58 -4.03
N GLY A 73 -9.28 1.43 -5.28
CA GLY A 73 -10.58 0.85 -5.59
C GLY A 73 -11.16 1.38 -6.90
N PRO A 74 -11.71 0.54 -7.78
CA PRO A 74 -12.37 1.04 -8.97
C PRO A 74 -13.61 1.88 -8.63
N THR A 75 -13.86 2.91 -9.43
CA THR A 75 -15.19 3.55 -9.56
C THR A 75 -15.62 3.46 -11.02
N LEU A 76 -16.90 3.64 -11.33
CA LEU A 76 -17.33 3.64 -12.73
C LEU A 76 -16.62 4.74 -13.53
N GLU A 77 -16.49 5.92 -12.93
CA GLU A 77 -15.86 7.09 -13.54
C GLU A 77 -14.38 6.83 -13.84
N LEU A 78 -13.65 6.20 -12.90
CA LEU A 78 -12.24 5.85 -13.13
C LEU A 78 -12.09 4.79 -14.23
N ILE A 79 -12.98 3.80 -14.26
CA ILE A 79 -12.95 2.74 -15.30
C ILE A 79 -13.22 3.35 -16.68
N ASP A 80 -14.25 4.18 -16.77
CA ASP A 80 -14.66 4.82 -18.03
C ASP A 80 -13.60 5.82 -18.50
N HIS A 81 -12.94 6.53 -17.58
CA HIS A 81 -11.80 7.40 -17.89
C HIS A 81 -10.61 6.63 -18.44
N ILE A 82 -10.19 5.56 -17.76
CA ILE A 82 -9.11 4.68 -18.23
C ILE A 82 -9.44 4.12 -19.62
N TYR A 83 -10.67 3.65 -19.81
CA TYR A 83 -11.15 3.13 -21.09
C TYR A 83 -11.09 4.20 -22.19
N ALA A 84 -11.55 5.43 -21.91
CA ALA A 84 -11.53 6.56 -22.85
C ALA A 84 -10.12 7.00 -23.24
N LEU A 85 -9.14 6.86 -22.34
CA LEU A 85 -7.72 7.12 -22.64
C LEU A 85 -7.11 6.08 -23.60
N GLY A 86 -7.78 4.94 -23.82
CA GLY A 86 -7.38 3.94 -24.81
C GLY A 86 -6.25 3.00 -24.40
N GLY A 87 -5.86 2.97 -23.12
CA GLY A 87 -4.89 1.97 -22.65
C GLY A 87 -4.24 2.26 -21.30
N ALA A 88 -3.59 1.24 -20.75
CA ALA A 88 -2.88 1.34 -19.47
C ALA A 88 -1.74 2.36 -19.50
N GLU A 89 -0.98 2.42 -20.59
CA GLU A 89 0.15 3.35 -20.72
C GLU A 89 -0.30 4.82 -20.68
N ALA A 90 -1.39 5.16 -21.36
CA ALA A 90 -1.94 6.52 -21.38
C ALA A 90 -2.36 6.96 -19.97
N TRP A 91 -3.08 6.09 -19.24
CA TRP A 91 -3.48 6.37 -17.87
C TRP A 91 -2.29 6.49 -16.91
N LEU A 92 -1.28 5.62 -17.03
CA LEU A 92 -0.06 5.73 -16.21
C LEU A 92 0.66 7.06 -16.46
N ASN A 93 0.79 7.48 -17.73
CA ASN A 93 1.41 8.76 -18.09
C ASN A 93 0.65 9.96 -17.50
N GLU A 94 -0.69 9.93 -17.52
CA GLU A 94 -1.52 10.94 -16.86
C GLU A 94 -1.28 10.97 -15.35
N GLN A 95 -1.33 9.80 -14.68
CA GLN A 95 -1.11 9.68 -13.24
C GLN A 95 0.29 10.15 -12.80
N PHE A 96 1.31 9.96 -13.64
CA PHE A 96 2.65 10.48 -13.37
C PHE A 96 2.73 12.00 -13.42
N ALA A 97 1.84 12.65 -14.18
CA ALA A 97 1.80 14.11 -14.34
C ALA A 97 0.92 14.82 -13.29
N LEU A 98 0.07 14.10 -12.57
CA LEU A 98 -0.81 14.69 -11.56
C LEU A 98 -0.03 15.29 -10.38
N SER A 99 -0.58 16.39 -9.85
CA SER A 99 -0.11 16.98 -8.60
C SER A 99 -0.28 15.99 -7.45
N SER A 100 0.74 15.88 -6.60
CA SER A 100 0.75 14.96 -5.48
C SER A 100 -0.18 15.43 -4.35
N SER A 101 -0.93 14.49 -3.78
CA SER A 101 -1.42 14.58 -2.41
C SER A 101 -0.24 14.82 -1.45
N SER A 102 -0.51 15.34 -0.26
CA SER A 102 0.56 15.77 0.65
C SER A 102 0.19 15.59 2.12
N TYR A 103 1.24 15.35 2.91
CA TYR A 103 1.29 15.40 4.36
C TYR A 103 2.13 16.59 4.86
N ALA A 104 2.52 17.51 3.97
CA ALA A 104 3.44 18.61 4.27
C ALA A 104 2.95 19.53 5.40
N ASP A 105 1.64 19.72 5.52
CA ASP A 105 1.00 20.49 6.60
C ASP A 105 1.30 19.90 7.98
N MET A 106 1.21 18.57 8.11
CA MET A 106 1.56 17.86 9.34
C MET A 106 3.07 17.71 9.52
N ALA A 107 3.80 17.49 8.43
CA ALA A 107 5.25 17.35 8.42
C ALA A 107 5.98 18.65 8.81
N ALA A 108 5.36 19.81 8.60
CA ALA A 108 5.91 21.13 8.91
C ALA A 108 5.53 21.65 10.32
N LYS A 109 4.93 20.81 11.18
CA LYS A 109 4.45 21.21 12.51
C LYS A 109 5.32 20.65 13.63
N PRO A 110 6.50 21.23 13.93
CA PRO A 110 7.32 20.76 15.03
C PRO A 110 6.66 21.07 16.37
N VAL A 111 6.66 20.09 17.28
CA VAL A 111 6.25 20.28 18.67
C VAL A 111 7.26 19.59 19.61
N PRO A 112 7.60 20.19 20.76
CA PRO A 112 8.41 19.51 21.77
C PRO A 112 7.64 18.35 22.41
N SER A 113 8.33 17.39 23.02
CA SER A 113 7.68 16.19 23.59
C SER A 113 6.73 16.49 24.75
N ASN A 114 6.92 17.62 25.44
CA ASN A 114 6.04 18.10 26.50
C ASN A 114 4.95 19.08 26.02
N PHE A 115 4.69 19.18 24.71
CA PHE A 115 3.79 20.19 24.14
C PHE A 115 2.38 20.21 24.77
N CYS A 116 1.84 19.05 25.12
CA CYS A 116 0.51 18.95 25.71
C CYS A 116 0.51 18.98 27.26
N SER A 117 1.66 19.12 27.93
CA SER A 117 1.80 18.83 29.36
C SER A 117 1.03 19.79 30.29
N THR A 118 0.60 20.94 29.80
CA THR A 118 -0.17 21.94 30.57
C THR A 118 -1.68 21.83 30.36
N LEU A 119 -2.13 20.98 29.44
CA LEU A 119 -3.55 20.82 29.12
C LEU A 119 -4.21 19.77 30.01
N THR A 120 -5.52 19.84 30.15
CA THR A 120 -6.32 18.86 30.91
C THR A 120 -7.59 18.48 30.16
N GLY A 121 -8.29 17.42 30.61
CA GLY A 121 -9.57 17.00 30.07
C GLY A 121 -9.56 16.73 28.55
N THR A 122 -10.58 17.24 27.86
CA THR A 122 -10.76 17.06 26.42
C THR A 122 -9.65 17.73 25.60
N ASP A 123 -9.12 18.86 26.06
CA ASP A 123 -8.05 19.58 25.35
C ASP A 123 -6.75 18.77 25.34
N LEU A 124 -6.41 18.12 26.47
CA LEU A 124 -5.27 17.21 26.54
C LEU A 124 -5.47 16.02 25.60
N THR A 125 -6.66 15.43 25.60
CA THR A 125 -6.99 14.28 24.75
C THR A 125 -6.85 14.63 23.26
N ASN A 126 -7.40 15.77 22.85
CA ASN A 126 -7.29 16.27 21.48
C ASN A 126 -5.85 16.61 21.11
N CYS A 127 -5.11 17.29 21.99
CA CYS A 127 -3.71 17.63 21.75
C CYS A 127 -2.84 16.37 21.57
N ASN A 128 -3.01 15.36 22.41
CA ASN A 128 -2.29 14.09 22.28
C ASN A 128 -2.65 13.38 20.98
N ARG A 129 -3.94 13.26 20.66
CA ARG A 129 -4.40 12.69 19.40
C ARG A 129 -3.75 13.40 18.20
N ASP A 130 -3.76 14.73 18.20
CA ASP A 130 -3.36 15.53 17.05
C ASP A 130 -1.85 15.57 16.82
N ASN A 131 -1.04 15.43 17.87
CA ASN A 131 0.42 15.63 17.77
C ASN A 131 1.26 14.39 18.09
N PHE A 132 0.68 13.40 18.79
CA PHE A 132 1.41 12.22 19.29
C PHE A 132 0.73 10.89 18.96
N THR A 133 -0.10 10.83 17.91
CA THR A 133 -0.71 9.58 17.43
C THR A 133 -0.75 9.52 15.91
N ALA A 134 -1.00 8.33 15.35
CA ALA A 134 -1.21 8.16 13.92
C ALA A 134 -2.56 8.69 13.42
N THR A 135 -3.50 9.07 14.31
CA THR A 135 -4.90 9.36 13.93
C THR A 135 -5.01 10.41 12.82
N PRO A 136 -4.36 11.60 12.88
CA PRO A 136 -4.46 12.59 11.81
C PRO A 136 -3.93 12.08 10.47
N MET A 137 -2.84 11.30 10.51
CA MET A 137 -2.25 10.68 9.33
C MET A 137 -3.15 9.59 8.74
N GLN A 138 -3.75 8.72 9.56
CA GLN A 138 -4.71 7.70 9.13
C GLN A 138 -5.95 8.33 8.48
N MET A 139 -6.51 9.37 9.11
CA MET A 139 -7.62 10.14 8.55
C MET A 139 -7.27 10.72 7.18
N ARG A 140 -6.13 11.44 7.07
CA ARG A 140 -5.66 11.99 5.80
C ARG A 140 -5.40 10.92 4.74
N PHE A 141 -4.83 9.78 5.13
CA PHE A 141 -4.61 8.64 4.24
C PHE A 141 -5.92 8.15 3.63
N TYR A 142 -6.95 7.89 4.45
CA TYR A 142 -8.24 7.43 3.94
C TYR A 142 -8.97 8.49 3.13
N ALA A 143 -8.96 9.76 3.56
CA ALA A 143 -9.55 10.85 2.79
C ALA A 143 -8.92 10.97 1.39
N ASN A 144 -7.58 10.88 1.30
CA ASN A 144 -6.89 10.92 0.02
C ASN A 144 -7.12 9.65 -0.82
N ALA A 145 -7.11 8.48 -0.19
CA ALA A 145 -7.36 7.20 -0.88
C ALA A 145 -8.75 7.15 -1.51
N ILE A 146 -9.75 7.75 -0.88
CA ILE A 146 -11.14 7.80 -1.39
C ILE A 146 -11.33 8.93 -2.41
N GLY A 147 -10.80 10.13 -2.14
CA GLY A 147 -11.25 11.36 -2.82
C GLY A 147 -10.22 12.10 -3.69
N LYS A 148 -8.96 11.63 -3.80
CA LYS A 148 -7.92 12.31 -4.60
C LYS A 148 -7.59 11.57 -5.89
N ASP A 149 -7.20 12.30 -6.92
CA ASP A 149 -7.00 11.75 -8.27
C ASP A 149 -5.63 11.08 -8.48
N ASP A 150 -4.62 11.39 -7.64
CA ASP A 150 -3.25 10.85 -7.71
C ASP A 150 -3.15 9.42 -7.14
N GLN A 151 -4.13 8.59 -7.48
CA GLN A 151 -4.34 7.24 -6.96
C GLN A 151 -3.11 6.35 -7.11
N LEU A 152 -2.46 6.37 -8.29
CA LEU A 152 -1.27 5.56 -8.53
C LEU A 152 -0.12 5.94 -7.60
N ARG A 153 0.11 7.24 -7.40
CA ARG A 153 1.19 7.75 -6.55
C ARG A 153 0.99 7.29 -5.11
N GLN A 154 -0.22 7.45 -4.60
CA GLN A 154 -0.56 7.00 -3.25
C GLN A 154 -0.47 5.47 -3.10
N ARG A 155 -0.87 4.70 -4.13
CA ARG A 155 -0.73 3.23 -4.11
C ARG A 155 0.71 2.76 -4.10
N VAL A 156 1.58 3.41 -4.86
CA VAL A 156 3.02 3.12 -4.86
C VAL A 156 3.66 3.52 -3.54
N ALA A 157 3.30 4.69 -2.98
CA ALA A 157 3.76 5.10 -1.65
C ALA A 157 3.33 4.10 -0.56
N PHE A 158 2.10 3.60 -0.62
CA PHE A 158 1.60 2.57 0.30
C PHE A 158 2.38 1.26 0.13
N ALA A 159 2.66 0.82 -1.09
CA ALA A 159 3.49 -0.36 -1.34
C ALA A 159 4.92 -0.19 -0.79
N LEU A 160 5.52 0.98 -0.98
CA LEU A 160 6.83 1.33 -0.40
C LEU A 160 6.80 1.30 1.13
N SER A 161 5.72 1.76 1.78
CA SER A 161 5.58 1.70 3.25
C SER A 161 5.47 0.26 3.79
N GLN A 162 5.18 -0.72 2.93
CA GLN A 162 5.23 -2.14 3.31
C GLN A 162 6.61 -2.78 3.13
N ILE A 163 7.53 -2.06 2.49
CA ILE A 163 8.91 -2.48 2.26
C ILE A 163 9.82 -1.77 3.25
N ILE A 164 9.71 -0.44 3.31
CA ILE A 164 10.43 0.45 4.20
C ILE A 164 9.49 0.79 5.35
N VAL A 165 9.61 0.04 6.44
CA VAL A 165 8.62 0.04 7.53
C VAL A 165 9.09 0.95 8.67
N ALA A 166 8.20 1.86 9.08
CA ALA A 166 8.27 2.58 10.36
C ALA A 166 6.88 2.61 10.99
N SER A 167 6.80 2.68 12.32
CA SER A 167 5.52 2.48 13.02
C SER A 167 5.26 3.45 14.16
N ALA A 168 4.02 3.94 14.19
CA ALA A 168 3.48 4.76 15.28
C ALA A 168 3.16 3.96 16.55
N VAL A 169 3.30 2.63 16.52
CA VAL A 169 3.25 1.80 17.73
C VAL A 169 4.48 2.06 18.60
N GLU A 170 5.65 2.21 17.98
CA GLU A 170 6.91 2.48 18.69
C GLU A 170 7.18 3.99 18.81
N VAL A 171 6.94 4.75 17.74
CA VAL A 171 7.26 6.20 17.69
C VAL A 171 5.99 7.05 17.59
N GLY A 172 5.52 7.55 18.73
CA GLY A 172 4.29 8.35 18.84
C GLY A 172 4.46 9.83 18.53
N ASN A 173 4.99 10.21 17.36
CA ASN A 173 5.10 11.62 16.93
C ASN A 173 4.46 11.85 15.55
N THR A 174 3.39 12.65 15.48
CA THR A 174 2.62 12.85 14.23
C THR A 174 3.46 13.54 13.15
N ALA A 175 4.23 14.57 13.49
CA ALA A 175 5.03 15.31 12.54
C ALA A 175 6.18 14.44 11.97
N GLY A 176 6.84 13.66 12.82
CA GLY A 176 7.86 12.69 12.38
C GLY A 176 7.26 11.61 11.48
N LEU A 177 6.10 11.07 11.82
CA LEU A 177 5.40 10.09 10.98
C LEU A 177 5.04 10.70 9.61
N ALA A 178 4.58 11.96 9.61
CA ALA A 178 4.26 12.70 8.39
C ALA A 178 5.51 12.95 7.52
N THR A 179 6.64 13.33 8.11
CA THR A 179 7.89 13.57 7.35
C THR A 179 8.40 12.30 6.69
N PHE A 180 8.35 11.17 7.40
CA PHE A 180 8.72 9.86 6.85
C PHE A 180 7.81 9.46 5.68
N ASN A 181 6.49 9.51 5.85
CA ASN A 181 5.57 9.11 4.79
C ASN A 181 5.54 10.11 3.62
N GLN A 182 5.85 11.38 3.86
CA GLN A 182 6.03 12.37 2.78
C GLN A 182 7.21 12.01 1.88
N ILE A 183 8.30 11.44 2.41
CA ILE A 183 9.42 10.96 1.59
C ILE A 183 8.93 9.89 0.60
N LEU A 184 8.18 8.90 1.09
CA LEU A 184 7.66 7.81 0.26
C LEU A 184 6.69 8.31 -0.81
N LEU A 185 5.83 9.29 -0.45
CA LEU A 185 4.84 9.87 -1.37
C LEU A 185 5.49 10.74 -2.46
N SER A 186 6.40 11.65 -2.07
CA SER A 186 7.12 12.51 -3.00
C SER A 186 7.99 11.72 -3.97
N ASN A 187 8.62 10.64 -3.49
CA ASN A 187 9.56 9.83 -4.29
C ASN A 187 8.94 8.55 -4.87
N ALA A 188 7.61 8.38 -4.81
CA ALA A 188 6.94 7.21 -5.39
C ALA A 188 7.31 6.97 -6.86
N PHE A 189 7.63 8.03 -7.61
CA PHE A 189 8.10 7.99 -9.00
C PHE A 189 9.51 8.58 -9.17
N GLY A 190 10.28 8.71 -8.09
CA GLY A 190 11.64 9.25 -8.09
C GLY A 190 12.69 8.17 -8.32
N ASN A 191 13.86 8.31 -7.68
CA ASN A 191 14.90 7.29 -7.69
C ASN A 191 14.95 6.52 -6.36
N TYR A 192 15.11 5.20 -6.43
CA TYR A 192 15.17 4.36 -5.22
C TYR A 192 16.36 4.71 -4.30
N ARG A 193 17.49 5.14 -4.87
CA ARG A 193 18.65 5.61 -4.11
C ARG A 193 18.30 6.82 -3.23
N ASP A 194 17.51 7.74 -3.76
CA ASP A 194 17.11 8.96 -3.05
C ASP A 194 16.14 8.65 -1.92
N ILE A 195 15.26 7.66 -2.12
CA ILE A 195 14.40 7.13 -1.04
C ILE A 195 15.27 6.59 0.10
N LEU A 196 16.23 5.71 -0.20
CA LEU A 196 17.11 5.13 0.81
C LEU A 196 17.86 6.23 1.57
N LYS A 197 18.45 7.19 0.85
CA LYS A 197 19.19 8.30 1.46
C LYS A 197 18.33 9.15 2.39
N ALA A 198 17.15 9.55 1.92
CA ALA A 198 16.24 10.40 2.68
C ALA A 198 15.71 9.67 3.93
N VAL A 199 15.42 8.38 3.83
CA VAL A 199 14.99 7.54 4.95
C VAL A 199 16.12 7.35 5.97
N THR A 200 17.37 7.14 5.55
CA THR A 200 18.52 6.97 6.46
C THR A 200 18.71 8.16 7.40
N LEU A 201 18.45 9.38 6.94
CA LEU A 201 18.61 10.58 7.75
C LEU A 201 17.29 11.11 8.31
N ASN A 202 16.18 10.38 8.15
CA ASN A 202 14.89 10.80 8.71
C ASN A 202 14.86 10.52 10.23
N PRO A 203 14.48 11.50 11.08
CA PRO A 203 14.50 11.33 12.53
C PRO A 203 13.49 10.31 13.06
N TYR A 204 12.35 10.12 12.37
CA TYR A 204 11.33 9.13 12.74
C TYR A 204 11.85 7.70 12.53
N MET A 205 12.48 7.45 11.38
CA MET A 205 13.17 6.18 11.12
C MET A 205 14.37 5.98 12.06
N GLY A 206 15.11 7.06 12.32
CA GLY A 206 16.25 7.06 13.24
C GLY A 206 15.88 6.62 14.66
N ASP A 207 14.74 7.08 15.17
CA ASP A 207 14.18 6.62 16.45
C ASP A 207 13.69 5.17 16.37
N TYR A 208 12.91 4.85 15.33
CA TYR A 208 12.28 3.53 15.15
C TYR A 208 13.28 2.37 15.12
N LEU A 209 14.47 2.58 14.55
CA LEU A 209 15.51 1.57 14.42
C LEU A 209 16.80 1.93 15.16
N ASP A 210 16.70 2.80 16.17
CA ASP A 210 17.79 3.18 17.08
C ASP A 210 19.08 3.68 16.38
N MET A 211 18.97 4.25 15.18
CA MET A 211 20.10 4.90 14.52
C MET A 211 20.35 6.28 15.12
N ALA A 212 19.28 6.99 15.47
CA ALA A 212 19.39 8.22 16.21
C ALA A 212 20.10 7.94 17.54
N ASP A 213 21.07 8.78 17.88
CA ASP A 213 21.90 8.68 19.07
C ASP A 213 22.85 7.47 19.15
N SER A 214 22.93 6.62 18.12
CA SER A 214 23.88 5.49 17.99
C SER A 214 25.33 5.95 18.14
N ASN A 215 26.15 5.17 18.88
CA ASN A 215 27.47 5.61 19.34
C ASN A 215 28.60 4.64 18.93
N LYS A 216 29.79 5.19 18.64
CA LYS A 216 30.99 4.46 18.21
C LYS A 216 31.45 3.33 19.14
N SER A 217 31.23 3.43 20.45
CA SER A 217 31.64 2.40 21.41
C SER A 217 30.72 1.18 21.39
N GLN A 218 29.47 1.36 20.96
CA GLN A 218 28.49 0.29 20.78
C GLN A 218 27.51 0.70 19.67
N PRO A 219 27.92 0.60 18.40
CA PRO A 219 27.05 0.98 17.29
C PRO A 219 25.81 0.09 17.27
N ASN A 220 24.62 0.70 17.18
CA ASN A 220 23.38 -0.06 17.08
C ASN A 220 23.24 -0.65 15.66
N GLU A 221 23.01 -1.96 15.58
CA GLU A 221 22.93 -2.72 14.33
C GLU A 221 21.54 -2.74 13.70
N ASN A 222 20.48 -2.29 14.41
CA ASN A 222 19.09 -2.44 13.98
C ASN A 222 18.84 -1.78 12.60
N TYR A 223 19.11 -0.48 12.46
CA TYR A 223 18.93 0.19 11.16
C TYR A 223 19.83 -0.40 10.07
N ALA A 224 21.09 -0.73 10.38
CA ALA A 224 22.01 -1.34 9.41
C ALA A 224 21.49 -2.69 8.90
N ARG A 225 20.94 -3.50 9.80
CA ARG A 225 20.34 -4.80 9.49
C ARG A 225 19.10 -4.63 8.63
N GLU A 226 18.15 -3.78 9.02
CA GLU A 226 16.91 -3.63 8.25
C GLU A 226 17.13 -2.92 6.90
N LEU A 227 18.08 -1.99 6.82
CA LEU A 227 18.48 -1.36 5.56
C LEU A 227 18.88 -2.44 4.54
N MET A 228 19.73 -3.39 4.93
CA MET A 228 20.16 -4.48 4.05
C MET A 228 19.11 -5.57 3.91
N GLN A 229 18.50 -6.02 5.01
CA GLN A 229 17.60 -7.17 5.05
C GLN A 229 16.25 -6.90 4.38
N LEU A 230 15.66 -5.73 4.64
CA LEU A 230 14.28 -5.43 4.27
C LEU A 230 14.19 -4.30 3.25
N PHE A 231 15.04 -3.29 3.33
CA PHE A 231 14.89 -2.10 2.50
C PHE A 231 15.69 -2.18 1.21
N SER A 232 16.54 -3.19 1.00
CA SER A 232 17.37 -3.24 -0.22
C SER A 232 17.80 -4.63 -0.64
N VAL A 233 18.79 -5.22 0.03
CA VAL A 233 19.53 -6.39 -0.46
C VAL A 233 18.74 -7.68 -0.28
N GLY A 234 18.02 -7.87 0.83
CA GLY A 234 17.46 -9.17 1.19
C GLY A 234 18.50 -10.12 1.79
N THR A 235 18.07 -11.20 2.45
CA THR A 235 18.98 -12.13 3.14
C THR A 235 19.61 -13.17 2.23
N VAL A 236 18.95 -13.50 1.12
CA VAL A 236 19.33 -14.57 0.19
C VAL A 236 19.77 -13.96 -1.13
N LEU A 237 20.91 -14.38 -1.65
CA LEU A 237 21.41 -13.98 -2.95
C LEU A 237 20.49 -14.53 -4.05
N LEU A 238 20.12 -13.68 -5.00
CA LEU A 238 19.16 -13.97 -6.05
C LEU A 238 19.82 -13.90 -7.42
N ASN A 239 19.28 -14.69 -8.35
CA ASN A 239 19.45 -14.47 -9.77
C ASN A 239 18.70 -13.19 -10.21
N PRO A 240 19.00 -12.64 -11.40
CA PRO A 240 18.29 -11.47 -11.93
C PRO A 240 16.77 -11.63 -12.02
N ASP A 241 16.27 -12.86 -12.13
CA ASP A 241 14.84 -13.21 -12.16
C ASP A 241 14.20 -13.38 -10.77
N GLY A 242 14.95 -13.09 -9.70
CA GLY A 242 14.48 -13.17 -8.31
C GLY A 242 14.39 -14.59 -7.74
N THR A 243 14.91 -15.60 -8.43
CA THR A 243 15.07 -16.95 -7.89
C THR A 243 16.30 -17.03 -6.96
N PRO A 244 16.24 -17.80 -5.86
CA PRO A 244 17.39 -17.98 -4.97
C PRO A 244 18.58 -18.64 -5.67
N GLN A 245 19.78 -18.14 -5.42
CA GLN A 245 21.01 -18.86 -5.72
C GLN A 245 21.29 -19.88 -4.63
N THR A 246 21.73 -21.06 -5.05
CA THR A 246 22.09 -22.16 -4.15
C THR A 246 23.53 -22.59 -4.36
N ASP A 247 24.16 -23.09 -3.31
CA ASP A 247 25.44 -23.79 -3.42
C ASP A 247 25.28 -25.18 -4.07
N ASN A 248 26.40 -25.90 -4.20
CA ASN A 248 26.42 -27.26 -4.78
C ASN A 248 25.62 -28.29 -3.95
N ALA A 249 25.26 -27.97 -2.70
CA ALA A 249 24.45 -28.82 -1.83
C ALA A 249 22.95 -28.41 -1.84
N GLY A 250 22.58 -27.39 -2.61
CA GLY A 250 21.20 -26.89 -2.70
C GLY A 250 20.80 -25.92 -1.58
N ALA A 251 21.72 -25.51 -0.71
CA ALA A 251 21.45 -24.51 0.33
C ALA A 251 21.51 -23.09 -0.24
N THR A 252 20.64 -22.19 0.23
CA THR A 252 20.62 -20.79 -0.23
C THR A 252 21.88 -20.05 0.21
N ILE A 253 22.38 -19.18 -0.67
CA ILE A 253 23.58 -18.36 -0.41
C ILE A 253 23.16 -17.05 0.28
N ALA A 254 23.83 -16.67 1.37
CA ALA A 254 23.57 -15.40 2.04
C ALA A 254 24.03 -14.21 1.18
N ALA A 255 23.22 -13.15 1.08
CA ALA A 255 23.55 -11.98 0.26
C ALA A 255 24.59 -11.04 0.90
N TYR A 256 24.75 -11.10 2.23
CA TYR A 256 25.73 -10.33 2.99
C TYR A 256 26.05 -11.06 4.30
N SER A 257 27.15 -10.67 4.95
CA SER A 257 27.61 -11.25 6.22
C SER A 257 27.19 -10.42 7.43
N ASN A 258 27.25 -11.02 8.62
CA ASN A 258 27.06 -10.24 9.85
C ASN A 258 28.20 -9.21 10.08
N THR A 259 29.36 -9.39 9.45
CA THR A 259 30.43 -8.40 9.44
C THR A 259 30.00 -7.15 8.69
N ASP A 260 29.32 -7.29 7.54
CA ASP A 260 28.77 -6.14 6.82
C ASP A 260 27.79 -5.35 7.68
N VAL A 261 26.94 -6.03 8.47
CA VAL A 261 26.01 -5.36 9.39
C VAL A 261 26.74 -4.49 10.40
N LYS A 262 27.79 -5.03 11.03
CA LYS A 262 28.60 -4.31 12.01
C LYS A 262 29.32 -3.11 11.40
N GLU A 263 29.88 -3.29 10.21
CA GLU A 263 30.64 -2.25 9.53
C GLU A 263 29.73 -1.12 9.00
N VAL A 264 28.52 -1.45 8.53
CA VAL A 264 27.48 -0.46 8.21
C VAL A 264 27.01 0.25 9.50
N ALA A 265 26.79 -0.46 10.60
CA ALA A 265 26.41 0.16 11.88
C ALA A 265 27.46 1.16 12.38
N ARG A 266 28.76 0.81 12.27
CA ARG A 266 29.87 1.74 12.53
C ARG A 266 29.81 2.96 11.61
N ALA A 267 29.54 2.77 10.32
CA ALA A 267 29.45 3.83 9.32
C ALA A 267 28.29 4.82 9.59
N LEU A 268 27.22 4.33 10.19
CA LEU A 268 26.00 5.08 10.50
C LEU A 268 25.95 5.61 11.94
N SER A 269 27.03 5.50 12.71
CA SER A 269 27.10 6.08 14.07
C SER A 269 27.18 7.62 14.07
N GLY A 270 26.84 8.23 15.20
CA GLY A 270 27.06 9.66 15.44
C GLY A 270 26.02 10.61 14.85
N TRP A 271 24.80 10.14 14.57
CA TRP A 271 23.67 11.00 14.16
C TRP A 271 22.72 11.23 15.35
N THR A 272 22.07 12.37 15.43
CA THR A 272 21.02 12.67 16.43
C THR A 272 19.96 13.58 15.80
N TYR A 273 18.82 13.78 16.45
CA TYR A 273 17.78 14.67 15.93
C TYR A 273 18.30 16.10 15.79
N ALA A 274 17.72 16.88 14.88
CA ALA A 274 17.79 18.33 15.01
C ALA A 274 17.11 18.78 16.33
N ARG A 275 17.34 20.03 16.73
CA ARG A 275 16.75 20.60 17.94
C ARG A 275 15.96 21.87 17.63
N LEU A 276 14.83 22.04 18.31
CA LEU A 276 14.00 23.23 18.23
C LEU A 276 14.73 24.42 18.86
N ASN A 277 14.54 25.61 18.30
CA ASN A 277 14.97 26.89 18.86
C ASN A 277 16.46 26.95 19.26
N GLY A 278 17.32 26.18 18.57
CA GLY A 278 18.75 26.13 18.87
C GLY A 278 19.11 25.44 20.20
N ALA A 279 18.20 24.65 20.77
CA ALA A 279 18.48 23.89 21.99
C ALA A 279 19.68 22.94 21.83
N ALA A 280 20.32 22.61 22.95
CA ALA A 280 21.49 21.74 22.95
C ALA A 280 21.16 20.34 22.40
N LEU A 281 22.12 19.69 21.74
CA LEU A 281 21.94 18.31 21.23
C LEU A 281 21.68 17.28 22.34
N THR A 282 21.89 17.62 23.60
CA THR A 282 21.55 16.78 24.76
C THR A 282 20.10 16.96 25.24
N ASP A 283 19.37 17.96 24.74
CA ASP A 283 17.98 18.23 25.11
C ASP A 283 17.03 17.24 24.42
N ASN A 284 16.47 16.29 25.18
CA ASN A 284 15.53 15.31 24.64
C ASN A 284 14.10 15.84 24.50
N THR A 285 13.77 16.98 25.13
CA THR A 285 12.44 17.59 25.07
C THR A 285 12.21 18.30 23.74
N ASN A 286 13.25 18.99 23.25
CA ASN A 286 13.20 19.84 22.08
C ASN A 286 13.70 19.16 20.79
N ARG A 287 13.42 17.87 20.59
CA ARG A 287 13.73 17.17 19.33
C ARG A 287 12.88 17.74 18.18
N ASP A 288 13.52 18.09 17.08
CA ASP A 288 12.85 18.55 15.86
C ASP A 288 12.68 17.38 14.88
N TRP A 289 11.46 16.83 14.82
CA TRP A 289 11.10 15.71 13.96
C TRP A 289 10.86 16.11 12.49
N THR A 290 10.86 17.41 12.21
CA THR A 290 10.55 17.97 10.87
C THR A 290 11.77 18.13 9.98
N LYS A 291 12.97 17.94 10.55
CA LYS A 291 14.26 18.09 9.85
C LYS A 291 15.04 16.78 9.85
N PRO A 292 15.90 16.56 8.85
CA PRO A 292 16.85 15.46 8.90
C PRO A 292 17.68 15.45 10.18
N MET A 293 18.10 14.27 10.60
CA MET A 293 19.08 14.10 11.66
C MET A 293 20.36 14.87 11.33
N VAL A 294 21.02 15.35 12.38
CA VAL A 294 22.24 16.14 12.31
C VAL A 294 23.42 15.38 12.91
N VAL A 295 24.62 15.82 12.54
CA VAL A 295 25.87 15.25 13.01
C VAL A 295 26.06 15.50 14.52
N TYR A 296 26.43 14.44 15.23
CA TYR A 296 27.00 14.47 16.57
C TYR A 296 28.38 13.79 16.58
N ALA A 297 29.40 14.54 16.15
CA ALA A 297 30.75 14.05 15.90
C ALA A 297 31.40 13.27 17.07
N ALA A 298 31.10 13.63 18.32
CA ALA A 298 31.64 12.94 19.50
C ALA A 298 31.30 11.43 19.53
N ARG A 299 30.17 11.05 18.92
CA ARG A 299 29.66 9.68 18.88
C ARG A 299 30.00 8.92 17.59
N TYR A 300 30.67 9.55 16.63
CA TYR A 300 31.01 8.91 15.36
C TYR A 300 32.28 8.07 15.45
N ASP A 301 32.25 6.88 14.86
CA ASP A 301 33.43 6.04 14.66
C ASP A 301 34.24 6.58 13.47
N THR A 302 35.44 7.09 13.72
CA THR A 302 36.32 7.64 12.67
C THR A 302 37.26 6.60 12.06
N GLY A 303 37.23 5.34 12.50
CA GLY A 303 38.05 4.28 11.92
C GLY A 303 37.66 3.97 10.48
N ALA A 304 38.57 3.32 9.75
CA ALA A 304 38.26 2.77 8.43
C ALA A 304 37.16 1.70 8.54
N LYS A 305 36.37 1.56 7.46
CA LYS A 305 35.21 0.65 7.40
C LYS A 305 35.16 -0.08 6.08
N SER A 306 34.70 -1.32 6.08
CA SER A 306 34.59 -2.12 4.86
C SER A 306 33.33 -2.98 4.89
N PHE A 307 32.46 -2.84 3.90
CA PHE A 307 31.20 -3.56 3.79
C PHE A 307 30.78 -3.67 2.33
N LEU A 308 30.18 -4.79 1.93
CA LEU A 308 29.60 -4.99 0.59
C LEU A 308 30.55 -4.60 -0.56
N GLY A 309 31.85 -4.89 -0.42
CA GLY A 309 32.89 -4.53 -1.40
C GLY A 309 33.23 -3.04 -1.49
N LYS A 310 32.70 -2.19 -0.61
CA LYS A 310 33.05 -0.77 -0.46
C LYS A 310 33.95 -0.56 0.74
N THR A 311 34.85 0.41 0.63
CA THR A 311 35.72 0.85 1.72
C THR A 311 35.54 2.33 1.97
N VAL A 312 35.39 2.70 3.24
CA VAL A 312 35.40 4.10 3.71
C VAL A 312 36.73 4.31 4.45
N PRO A 313 37.58 5.28 4.02
CA PRO A 313 38.85 5.52 4.67
C PRO A 313 38.66 6.06 6.10
N ALA A 314 39.68 5.87 6.94
CA ALA A 314 39.69 6.48 8.26
C ALA A 314 39.59 8.01 8.17
N ASN A 315 38.91 8.62 9.14
CA ASN A 315 38.63 10.05 9.24
C ASN A 315 37.79 10.64 8.08
N ALA A 316 37.17 9.79 7.25
CA ALA A 316 36.11 10.25 6.36
C ALA A 316 35.00 10.95 7.16
N THR A 317 34.32 11.91 6.54
CA THR A 317 33.17 12.55 7.19
C THR A 317 32.02 11.56 7.33
N GLN A 318 31.14 11.82 8.30
CA GLN A 318 29.91 11.03 8.50
C GLN A 318 29.04 10.98 7.25
N GLN A 319 28.94 12.12 6.54
CA GLN A 319 28.20 12.21 5.30
C GLN A 319 28.75 11.25 4.24
N VAL A 320 30.08 11.20 4.05
CA VAL A 320 30.75 10.26 3.14
C VAL A 320 30.44 8.81 3.51
N SER A 321 30.37 8.50 4.81
CA SER A 321 29.98 7.15 5.25
C SER A 321 28.54 6.80 4.89
N VAL A 322 27.60 7.71 5.12
CA VAL A 322 26.19 7.48 4.75
C VAL A 322 26.05 7.33 3.24
N ASP A 323 26.72 8.17 2.45
CA ASP A 323 26.70 8.06 0.99
C ASP A 323 27.28 6.72 0.51
N ALA A 324 28.41 6.29 1.07
CA ALA A 324 29.01 4.99 0.76
C ALA A 324 28.09 3.81 1.12
N VAL A 325 27.41 3.86 2.27
CA VAL A 325 26.43 2.84 2.68
C VAL A 325 25.27 2.78 1.70
N VAL A 326 24.64 3.92 1.40
CA VAL A 326 23.50 4.00 0.47
C VAL A 326 23.91 3.52 -0.92
N ASP A 327 25.08 3.92 -1.40
CA ASP A 327 25.62 3.48 -2.69
C ASP A 327 25.90 1.98 -2.72
N ALA A 328 26.44 1.42 -1.64
CA ALA A 328 26.73 -0.01 -1.55
C ALA A 328 25.46 -0.85 -1.68
N VAL A 329 24.44 -0.54 -0.89
CA VAL A 329 23.18 -1.29 -0.91
C VAL A 329 22.38 -1.04 -2.19
N PHE A 330 22.37 0.17 -2.73
CA PHE A 330 21.67 0.49 -3.97
C PHE A 330 22.28 -0.21 -5.20
N ASN A 331 23.62 -0.25 -5.27
CA ASN A 331 24.34 -0.88 -6.38
C ASN A 331 24.54 -2.39 -6.18
N HIS A 332 24.12 -2.95 -5.05
CA HIS A 332 24.16 -4.38 -4.85
C HIS A 332 23.29 -5.09 -5.92
N PRO A 333 23.80 -6.16 -6.59
CA PRO A 333 23.08 -6.82 -7.68
C PRO A 333 21.72 -7.37 -7.24
N ASN A 334 21.59 -7.76 -5.96
CA ASN A 334 20.37 -8.31 -5.39
C ASN A 334 19.22 -7.29 -5.25
N THR A 335 19.53 -6.00 -5.14
CA THR A 335 18.54 -4.97 -4.76
C THR A 335 17.45 -4.82 -5.80
N GLY A 336 17.77 -4.89 -7.10
CA GLY A 336 16.77 -4.81 -8.16
C GLY A 336 15.76 -5.95 -8.09
N PRO A 337 16.18 -7.21 -8.24
CA PRO A 337 15.29 -8.37 -8.15
C PRO A 337 14.48 -8.43 -6.84
N TYR A 338 15.13 -8.15 -5.71
CA TYR A 338 14.47 -8.18 -4.40
C TYR A 338 13.34 -7.14 -4.27
N ILE A 339 13.63 -5.88 -4.62
CA ILE A 339 12.64 -4.79 -4.50
C ILE A 339 11.54 -4.92 -5.54
N CYS A 340 11.88 -5.25 -6.80
CA CYS A 340 10.89 -5.43 -7.87
C CYS A 340 9.91 -6.56 -7.55
N LYS A 341 10.38 -7.71 -7.05
CA LYS A 341 9.50 -8.81 -6.63
C LYS A 341 8.49 -8.37 -5.59
N ARG A 342 8.93 -7.65 -4.55
CA ARG A 342 8.03 -7.17 -3.48
C ARG A 342 7.04 -6.13 -3.97
N LEU A 343 7.45 -5.21 -4.85
CA LEU A 343 6.55 -4.23 -5.46
C LEU A 343 5.48 -4.91 -6.32
N ILE A 344 5.87 -5.89 -7.14
CA ILE A 344 4.92 -6.70 -7.93
C ILE A 344 3.90 -7.38 -7.01
N GLN A 345 4.36 -7.99 -5.92
CA GLN A 345 3.50 -8.63 -4.91
C GLN A 345 2.50 -7.67 -4.26
N GLN A 346 2.91 -6.43 -4.01
CA GLN A 346 2.04 -5.43 -3.39
C GLN A 346 1.06 -4.79 -4.39
N LEU A 347 1.48 -4.57 -5.63
CA LEU A 347 0.73 -3.79 -6.61
C LEU A 347 -0.14 -4.64 -7.54
N THR A 348 0.24 -5.89 -7.83
CA THR A 348 -0.45 -6.69 -8.87
C THR A 348 -0.82 -8.10 -8.41
N ILE A 349 0.15 -9.01 -8.22
CA ILE A 349 -0.10 -10.45 -8.01
C ILE A 349 0.83 -11.04 -6.94
N ALA A 350 0.33 -11.97 -6.12
CA ALA A 350 1.11 -12.51 -4.99
C ALA A 350 2.25 -13.46 -5.41
N ASN A 351 2.13 -14.09 -6.58
CA ASN A 351 3.03 -15.12 -7.09
C ASN A 351 3.45 -14.81 -8.54
N PRO A 352 4.28 -13.77 -8.78
CA PRO A 352 4.79 -13.49 -10.12
C PRO A 352 5.74 -14.57 -10.59
N THR A 353 5.78 -14.83 -11.91
CA THR A 353 6.81 -15.74 -12.44
C THR A 353 8.21 -15.11 -12.32
N PRO A 354 9.28 -15.92 -12.33
CA PRO A 354 10.63 -15.39 -12.43
C PRO A 354 10.83 -14.49 -13.66
N ALA A 355 10.18 -14.81 -14.78
CA ALA A 355 10.30 -14.01 -16.00
C ALA A 355 9.75 -12.58 -15.82
N TYR A 356 8.62 -12.41 -15.13
CA TYR A 356 8.08 -11.09 -14.81
C TYR A 356 9.01 -10.31 -13.87
N VAL A 357 9.50 -10.95 -12.80
CA VAL A 357 10.47 -10.32 -11.90
C VAL A 357 11.72 -9.90 -12.66
N GLY A 358 12.27 -10.76 -13.53
CA GLY A 358 13.45 -10.47 -14.33
C GLY A 358 13.28 -9.30 -15.30
N ARG A 359 12.13 -9.19 -15.98
CA ARG A 359 11.83 -8.05 -16.87
C ARG A 359 11.79 -6.73 -16.10
N VAL A 360 11.12 -6.70 -14.95
CA VAL A 360 11.04 -5.48 -14.12
C VAL A 360 12.39 -5.16 -13.46
N ALA A 361 13.13 -6.17 -13.01
CA ALA A 361 14.47 -6.00 -12.44
C ALA A 361 15.48 -5.47 -13.47
N ALA A 362 15.35 -5.84 -14.75
CA ALA A 362 16.14 -5.26 -15.82
C ALA A 362 15.86 -3.76 -15.99
N VAL A 363 14.59 -3.33 -15.90
CA VAL A 363 14.22 -1.90 -15.91
C VAL A 363 14.74 -1.17 -14.67
N PHE A 364 14.75 -1.83 -13.50
CA PHE A 364 15.40 -1.27 -12.32
C PHE A 364 16.92 -1.14 -12.53
N ALA A 365 17.57 -2.07 -13.24
CA ALA A 365 18.99 -2.00 -13.55
C ALA A 365 19.32 -0.84 -14.49
N ASP A 366 18.49 -0.64 -15.52
CA ASP A 366 18.60 0.43 -16.49
C ASP A 366 17.21 0.71 -17.09
N ASN A 367 16.72 1.95 -16.95
CA ASN A 367 15.44 2.37 -17.52
C ASN A 367 15.44 2.54 -19.06
N GLY A 368 16.53 2.20 -19.73
CA GLY A 368 16.76 2.41 -21.17
C GLY A 368 17.52 3.70 -21.48
N ALA A 369 17.85 4.50 -20.46
CA ALA A 369 18.64 5.72 -20.56
C ALA A 369 19.87 5.73 -19.63
N GLY A 370 20.28 4.56 -19.13
CA GLY A 370 21.39 4.40 -18.20
C GLY A 370 21.07 4.77 -16.75
N VAL A 371 19.80 4.97 -16.41
CA VAL A 371 19.39 5.35 -15.04
C VAL A 371 18.90 4.13 -14.28
N ARG A 372 19.71 3.71 -13.31
CA ARG A 372 19.35 2.68 -12.34
C ARG A 372 18.31 3.19 -11.34
N GLY A 373 17.35 2.36 -10.97
CA GLY A 373 16.44 2.60 -9.85
C GLY A 373 15.38 3.68 -10.11
N ASP A 374 15.10 4.00 -11.37
CA ASP A 374 14.00 4.88 -11.77
C ASP A 374 12.65 4.23 -11.43
N MET A 375 12.02 4.71 -10.36
CA MET A 375 10.77 4.14 -9.86
C MET A 375 9.59 4.41 -10.81
N LYS A 376 9.62 5.49 -11.59
CA LYS A 376 8.59 5.74 -12.62
C LYS A 376 8.66 4.66 -13.70
N ALA A 377 9.85 4.35 -14.19
CA ALA A 377 10.07 3.30 -15.19
C ALA A 377 9.72 1.92 -14.63
N VAL A 378 10.12 1.61 -13.40
CA VAL A 378 9.81 0.34 -12.71
C VAL A 378 8.29 0.18 -12.53
N VAL A 379 7.60 1.21 -12.04
CA VAL A 379 6.13 1.17 -11.88
C VAL A 379 5.46 0.96 -13.23
N LYS A 380 5.91 1.67 -14.28
CA LYS A 380 5.40 1.47 -15.63
C LYS A 380 5.59 0.02 -16.11
N ALA A 381 6.77 -0.56 -15.91
CA ALA A 381 7.06 -1.95 -16.28
C ALA A 381 6.18 -2.95 -15.53
N ILE A 382 5.95 -2.75 -14.23
CA ILE A 382 5.03 -3.58 -13.42
C ILE A 382 3.63 -3.56 -14.03
N TYR A 383 3.07 -2.37 -14.27
CA TYR A 383 1.69 -2.28 -14.72
C TYR A 383 1.51 -2.67 -16.19
N LEU A 384 2.50 -2.50 -17.05
CA LEU A 384 2.40 -2.87 -18.48
C LEU A 384 2.77 -4.34 -18.77
N ASP A 385 3.31 -5.07 -17.80
CA ASP A 385 3.66 -6.48 -18.00
C ASP A 385 2.43 -7.33 -18.37
N SER A 386 2.65 -8.30 -19.26
CA SER A 386 1.61 -9.23 -19.70
C SER A 386 0.98 -9.97 -18.52
N GLU A 387 1.74 -10.42 -17.52
CA GLU A 387 1.17 -11.12 -16.35
C GLU A 387 0.27 -10.22 -15.50
N ALA A 388 0.56 -8.91 -15.48
CA ALA A 388 -0.29 -7.95 -14.81
C ALA A 388 -1.59 -7.68 -15.59
N ARG A 389 -1.59 -7.80 -16.94
CA ARG A 389 -2.74 -7.53 -17.82
C ARG A 389 -3.58 -8.75 -18.19
N THR A 390 -3.00 -9.94 -18.33
CA THR A 390 -3.70 -11.17 -18.72
C THR A 390 -4.32 -11.85 -17.50
N GLY A 391 -5.65 -11.86 -17.39
CA GLY A 391 -6.38 -12.07 -16.14
C GLY A 391 -6.89 -13.47 -15.80
N SER A 392 -6.18 -14.58 -16.08
CA SER A 392 -6.74 -15.90 -15.74
C SER A 392 -5.77 -17.06 -15.50
N GLN A 393 -4.46 -16.91 -15.76
CA GLN A 393 -3.53 -18.04 -15.69
C GLN A 393 -2.74 -18.11 -14.37
N LEU A 394 -2.72 -17.03 -13.58
CA LEU A 394 -1.93 -16.96 -12.35
C LEU A 394 -2.81 -16.94 -11.09
N PRO A 395 -2.34 -17.52 -9.97
CA PRO A 395 -3.02 -17.43 -8.69
C PRO A 395 -3.23 -15.96 -8.27
N GLY A 396 -4.47 -15.62 -7.94
CA GLY A 396 -4.82 -14.26 -7.52
C GLY A 396 -4.20 -13.84 -6.19
N LYS A 397 -4.28 -12.53 -5.89
CA LYS A 397 -3.82 -11.91 -4.64
C LYS A 397 -4.99 -11.63 -3.71
N VAL A 398 -4.95 -12.13 -2.48
CA VAL A 398 -5.94 -11.78 -1.46
C VAL A 398 -5.85 -10.28 -1.14
N LYS A 399 -6.98 -9.56 -1.17
CA LYS A 399 -7.04 -8.15 -0.78
C LYS A 399 -6.76 -7.99 0.71
N GLU A 400 -5.84 -7.10 1.03
CA GLU A 400 -5.61 -6.66 2.40
C GLU A 400 -6.75 -5.78 2.93
N PRO A 401 -6.99 -5.74 4.26
CA PRO A 401 -8.10 -5.00 4.84
C PRO A 401 -8.24 -3.55 4.38
N VAL A 402 -7.13 -2.81 4.24
CA VAL A 402 -7.15 -1.42 3.77
C VAL A 402 -7.71 -1.32 2.34
N LEU A 403 -7.25 -2.18 1.44
CA LEU A 403 -7.72 -2.21 0.04
C LEU A 403 -9.16 -2.71 -0.06
N LEU A 404 -9.59 -3.65 0.80
CA LEU A 404 -11.00 -4.04 0.87
C LEU A 404 -11.89 -2.85 1.28
N ALA A 405 -11.54 -2.17 2.36
CA ALA A 405 -12.33 -1.07 2.91
C ALA A 405 -12.45 0.09 1.92
N THR A 406 -11.31 0.50 1.35
CA THR A 406 -11.26 1.59 0.37
C THR A 406 -11.94 1.21 -0.95
N SER A 407 -11.77 -0.03 -1.44
CA SER A 407 -12.45 -0.49 -2.65
C SER A 407 -13.96 -0.50 -2.51
N LEU A 408 -14.49 -0.97 -1.37
CA LEU A 408 -15.93 -0.95 -1.12
C LEU A 408 -16.46 0.50 -1.06
N ALA A 409 -15.80 1.35 -0.27
CA ALA A 409 -16.23 2.73 -0.09
C ALA A 409 -16.21 3.52 -1.40
N ARG A 410 -15.16 3.36 -2.22
CA ARG A 410 -15.09 3.97 -3.56
C ARG A 410 -16.14 3.42 -4.51
N ALA A 411 -16.39 2.11 -4.51
CA ALA A 411 -17.43 1.52 -5.35
C ALA A 411 -18.82 2.09 -5.04
N ILE A 412 -19.14 2.28 -3.75
CA ILE A 412 -20.42 2.88 -3.32
C ILE A 412 -20.47 4.38 -3.61
N GLY A 413 -19.32 5.06 -3.62
CA GLY A 413 -19.19 6.50 -3.84
C GLY A 413 -19.18 7.30 -2.54
N TYR A 414 -18.46 6.82 -1.53
CA TYR A 414 -18.34 7.53 -0.25
C TYR A 414 -17.52 8.81 -0.40
N THR A 415 -17.90 9.85 0.34
CA THR A 415 -17.01 10.97 0.69
C THR A 415 -16.65 10.86 2.17
N THR A 416 -15.40 11.14 2.55
CA THR A 416 -14.94 10.92 3.93
C THR A 416 -13.81 11.87 4.31
N ASP A 417 -13.73 12.22 5.59
CA ASP A 417 -12.53 12.77 6.23
C ASP A 417 -11.59 11.68 6.79
N GLY A 418 -11.96 10.41 6.65
CA GLY A 418 -11.21 9.25 7.08
C GLY A 418 -11.49 8.78 8.51
N TYR A 419 -12.23 9.53 9.34
CA TYR A 419 -12.48 9.17 10.75
C TYR A 419 -13.15 7.79 10.89
N ALA A 420 -14.20 7.54 10.11
CA ALA A 420 -14.94 6.28 10.17
C ALA A 420 -14.06 5.05 9.84
N PHE A 421 -12.98 5.23 9.08
CA PHE A 421 -12.05 4.14 8.79
C PHE A 421 -11.12 3.87 9.98
N THR A 422 -10.67 4.91 10.69
CA THR A 422 -9.76 4.76 11.84
C THR A 422 -10.39 4.04 13.02
N THR A 423 -11.72 3.97 13.07
CA THR A 423 -12.44 3.21 14.11
C THR A 423 -12.61 1.73 13.75
N ARG A 424 -12.31 1.32 12.51
CA ARG A 424 -12.57 -0.03 11.97
C ARG A 424 -11.32 -0.79 11.58
N ASP A 425 -10.27 -0.08 11.18
CA ASP A 425 -9.06 -0.64 10.57
C ASP A 425 -8.30 -1.65 11.47
N ALA A 426 -8.14 -1.32 12.75
CA ALA A 426 -7.48 -2.15 13.75
C ALA A 426 -8.25 -3.46 13.99
N GLY A 427 -9.59 -3.42 13.95
CA GLY A 427 -10.44 -4.61 14.14
C GLY A 427 -10.28 -5.65 13.01
N MET A 428 -9.84 -5.23 11.82
CA MET A 428 -9.50 -6.12 10.71
C MET A 428 -8.01 -6.48 10.65
N GLY A 429 -7.21 -6.03 11.63
CA GLY A 429 -5.79 -6.37 11.76
C GLY A 429 -4.84 -5.51 10.91
N GLN A 430 -5.30 -4.39 10.34
CA GLN A 430 -4.45 -3.51 9.54
C GLN A 430 -4.86 -2.04 9.67
N ALA A 431 -4.34 -1.37 10.69
CA ALA A 431 -4.47 0.07 10.87
C ALA A 431 -3.25 0.79 10.26
N PRO A 432 -3.39 1.57 9.15
CA PRO A 432 -2.26 2.23 8.48
C PRO A 432 -1.32 2.95 9.44
N PHE A 433 -0.01 2.91 9.16
CA PHE A 433 1.07 3.50 9.97
C PHE A 433 1.31 2.86 11.35
N ARG A 434 0.56 1.81 11.71
CA ARG A 434 0.67 1.10 12.99
C ARG A 434 1.12 -0.35 12.79
N ALA A 435 2.19 -0.53 12.03
CA ALA A 435 2.78 -1.84 11.81
C ALA A 435 3.22 -2.49 13.15
N PRO A 436 2.90 -3.76 13.41
CA PRO A 436 3.24 -4.42 14.68
C PRO A 436 4.72 -4.81 14.80
N SER A 437 5.47 -4.80 13.69
CA SER A 437 6.90 -5.13 13.66
C SER A 437 7.57 -4.57 12.39
N VAL A 438 8.89 -4.69 12.30
CA VAL A 438 9.67 -4.38 11.08
C VAL A 438 9.25 -5.20 9.86
N PHE A 439 8.61 -6.37 10.06
CA PHE A 439 8.03 -7.18 8.99
C PHE A 439 6.64 -6.71 8.55
N ASN A 440 6.22 -5.52 8.99
CA ASN A 440 4.90 -4.97 8.77
C ASN A 440 3.77 -5.84 9.36
N TYR A 441 2.54 -5.75 8.83
CA TYR A 441 1.38 -6.55 9.27
C TYR A 441 1.50 -8.04 8.93
N TYR A 442 2.25 -8.38 7.89
CA TYR A 442 2.44 -9.74 7.40
C TYR A 442 3.75 -9.87 6.60
N PRO A 443 4.43 -11.02 6.66
CA PRO A 443 5.65 -11.24 5.89
C PRO A 443 5.32 -11.49 4.41
N TYR A 444 6.17 -11.00 3.51
CA TYR A 444 5.97 -11.06 2.05
C TYR A 444 6.08 -12.48 1.46
N ASP A 445 6.62 -13.41 2.24
CA ASP A 445 6.84 -14.82 1.93
C ASP A 445 5.92 -15.75 2.72
N PHE A 446 4.83 -15.24 3.32
CA PHE A 446 3.88 -16.09 4.03
C PHE A 446 3.28 -17.14 3.07
N PRO A 447 3.39 -18.45 3.38
CA PRO A 447 2.91 -19.49 2.50
C PRO A 447 1.38 -19.57 2.53
N LEU A 448 0.78 -19.93 1.40
CA LEU A 448 -0.61 -20.39 1.35
C LEU A 448 -0.66 -21.83 1.88
N PRO A 449 -1.35 -22.11 3.00
CA PRO A 449 -1.49 -23.47 3.50
C PRO A 449 -2.14 -24.36 2.45
N GLN A 450 -1.57 -25.54 2.21
CA GLN A 450 -2.01 -26.49 1.16
C GLN A 450 -1.97 -25.92 -0.27
N GLY A 451 -1.26 -24.81 -0.49
CA GLY A 451 -1.18 -24.11 -1.77
C GLY A 451 -0.04 -24.56 -2.69
N ALA A 452 0.52 -25.76 -2.49
CA ALA A 452 1.61 -26.31 -3.32
C ALA A 452 2.81 -25.35 -3.54
N GLY A 453 3.24 -24.65 -2.48
CA GLY A 453 4.36 -23.70 -2.53
C GLY A 453 3.98 -22.27 -2.93
N LEU A 454 2.71 -21.99 -3.22
CA LEU A 454 2.22 -20.63 -3.43
C LEU A 454 2.30 -19.80 -2.16
N LEU A 455 2.53 -18.51 -2.34
CA LEU A 455 2.51 -17.48 -1.31
C LEU A 455 1.13 -16.83 -1.23
N SER A 456 0.73 -16.46 -0.02
CA SER A 456 -0.45 -15.62 0.22
C SER A 456 -0.22 -14.71 1.43
N PRO A 457 0.66 -13.70 1.32
CA PRO A 457 1.08 -12.81 2.42
C PRO A 457 -0.07 -12.34 3.32
N VAL A 458 -1.11 -11.78 2.69
CA VAL A 458 -2.26 -11.20 3.38
C VAL A 458 -3.05 -12.20 4.22
N THR A 459 -3.02 -13.51 3.88
CA THR A 459 -3.74 -14.51 4.68
C THR A 459 -3.18 -14.69 6.08
N LYS A 460 -1.97 -14.19 6.37
CA LYS A 460 -1.47 -14.06 7.74
C LYS A 460 -2.41 -13.28 8.65
N LEU A 461 -3.15 -12.30 8.09
CA LEU A 461 -4.14 -11.51 8.83
C LEU A 461 -5.52 -12.17 8.89
N MET A 462 -5.71 -13.35 8.28
CA MET A 462 -7.02 -14.00 8.18
C MET A 462 -7.18 -15.08 9.25
N THR A 463 -7.44 -14.63 10.48
CA THR A 463 -7.94 -15.48 11.57
C THR A 463 -9.47 -15.58 11.53
N THR A 464 -10.06 -16.52 12.28
CA THR A 464 -11.51 -16.60 12.46
C THR A 464 -12.12 -15.27 12.90
N SER A 465 -11.48 -14.59 13.86
CA SER A 465 -11.95 -13.30 14.40
C SER A 465 -11.95 -12.19 13.34
N THR A 466 -10.84 -12.04 12.62
CA THR A 466 -10.67 -10.99 11.60
C THR A 466 -11.52 -11.25 10.35
N ILE A 467 -11.81 -12.52 10.00
CA ILE A 467 -12.75 -12.86 8.92
C ILE A 467 -14.17 -12.44 9.29
N ILE A 468 -14.58 -12.66 10.54
CA ILE A 468 -15.88 -12.18 11.06
C ILE A 468 -15.91 -10.65 11.06
N ALA A 469 -14.85 -10.00 11.58
CA ALA A 469 -14.75 -8.54 11.59
C ALA A 469 -14.86 -7.93 10.17
N ARG A 470 -14.26 -8.59 9.18
CA ARG A 470 -14.34 -8.21 7.76
C ARG A 470 -15.76 -8.37 7.20
N HIS A 471 -16.46 -9.46 7.51
CA HIS A 471 -17.87 -9.62 7.12
C HIS A 471 -18.78 -8.59 7.80
N ASN A 472 -18.58 -8.33 9.10
CA ASN A 472 -19.32 -7.31 9.83
C ASN A 472 -19.08 -5.93 9.24
N PHE A 473 -17.84 -5.59 8.88
CA PHE A 473 -17.52 -4.36 8.16
C PHE A 473 -18.27 -4.25 6.83
N LEU A 474 -18.23 -5.30 6.01
CA LEU A 474 -18.92 -5.31 4.73
C LEU A 474 -20.43 -5.13 4.91
N TYR A 475 -21.04 -5.82 5.87
CA TYR A 475 -22.46 -5.68 6.19
C TYR A 475 -22.78 -4.26 6.67
N ASP A 476 -22.01 -3.75 7.63
CA ASP A 476 -22.22 -2.44 8.23
C ASP A 476 -22.14 -1.30 7.23
N TRP A 477 -21.28 -1.41 6.21
CA TRP A 477 -21.06 -0.37 5.21
C TRP A 477 -21.83 -0.61 3.90
N THR A 478 -22.61 -1.69 3.84
CA THR A 478 -23.58 -1.91 2.75
C THR A 478 -24.99 -1.88 3.31
N VAL A 479 -25.49 -3.00 3.83
CA VAL A 479 -26.84 -3.17 4.39
C VAL A 479 -27.09 -2.21 5.56
N GLY A 480 -26.13 -2.10 6.48
CA GLY A 480 -26.21 -1.17 7.60
C GLY A 480 -25.77 0.26 7.27
N GLY A 481 -25.33 0.51 6.03
CA GLY A 481 -24.52 1.66 5.60
C GLY A 481 -25.29 2.96 5.40
N ASP A 482 -26.35 3.22 6.16
CA ASP A 482 -27.12 4.46 6.02
C ASP A 482 -26.32 5.69 6.51
N ALA A 483 -26.56 6.87 5.93
CA ALA A 483 -25.88 8.11 6.31
C ALA A 483 -26.10 8.49 7.79
N THR A 484 -27.08 7.88 8.46
CA THR A 484 -27.38 8.07 9.89
C THR A 484 -26.49 7.26 10.85
N ARG A 485 -25.62 6.36 10.37
CA ARG A 485 -24.71 5.60 11.25
C ARG A 485 -23.87 6.52 12.13
N GLY A 486 -23.76 6.16 13.42
CA GLY A 486 -23.03 6.98 14.39
C GLY A 486 -21.56 7.22 14.02
N GLU A 487 -20.86 6.20 13.51
CA GLU A 487 -19.46 6.31 13.09
C GLU A 487 -19.24 7.24 11.88
N PHE A 488 -20.30 7.52 11.11
CA PHE A 488 -20.29 8.44 9.98
C PHE A 488 -20.52 9.90 10.38
N LYS A 489 -21.02 10.14 11.60
CA LYS A 489 -21.29 11.46 12.17
C LYS A 489 -20.44 11.67 13.43
N PRO A 490 -19.11 11.81 13.28
CA PRO A 490 -18.23 12.01 14.41
C PRO A 490 -18.59 13.29 15.16
N THR A 491 -18.40 13.25 16.48
CA THR A 491 -18.20 14.46 17.28
C THR A 491 -16.74 14.93 17.10
N LEU A 492 -16.42 16.19 17.46
CA LEU A 492 -15.07 16.80 17.37
C LEU A 492 -14.69 17.50 16.04
N GLY A 493 -15.64 18.13 15.33
CA GLY A 493 -15.34 19.02 14.20
C GLY A 493 -14.92 18.32 12.89
N ALA A 494 -15.02 16.99 12.86
CA ALA A 494 -14.84 16.16 11.69
C ALA A 494 -16.07 16.26 10.76
N THR A 495 -15.87 16.29 9.43
CA THR A 495 -16.96 16.39 8.45
C THR A 495 -17.70 15.07 8.25
N GLY A 496 -17.10 13.96 8.72
CA GLY A 496 -17.69 12.64 8.71
C GLY A 496 -17.58 11.91 7.38
N THR A 497 -18.41 10.87 7.24
CA THR A 497 -18.46 10.01 6.07
C THR A 497 -19.87 9.98 5.50
N ILE A 498 -20.03 10.14 4.19
CA ILE A 498 -21.33 10.21 3.53
C ILE A 498 -21.35 9.21 2.38
N PRO A 499 -22.25 8.20 2.40
CA PRO A 499 -22.43 7.27 1.30
C PRO A 499 -23.27 7.88 0.17
N ASN A 500 -22.89 7.69 -1.10
CA ASN A 500 -23.67 8.13 -2.26
C ASN A 500 -24.71 7.09 -2.71
N TRP A 501 -25.72 6.84 -1.87
CA TRP A 501 -26.82 5.93 -2.23
C TRP A 501 -27.72 6.45 -3.36
N ALA A 502 -27.80 7.78 -3.54
CA ALA A 502 -28.56 8.38 -4.62
C ALA A 502 -28.13 7.87 -6.01
N SER A 503 -26.81 7.66 -6.22
CA SER A 503 -26.31 7.08 -7.48
C SER A 503 -26.77 5.64 -7.74
N TRP A 504 -27.12 4.89 -6.70
CA TRP A 504 -27.62 3.52 -6.80
C TRP A 504 -29.15 3.50 -6.93
N GLU A 505 -29.83 4.42 -6.24
CA GLU A 505 -31.28 4.64 -6.35
C GLU A 505 -31.70 5.02 -7.77
N ALA A 506 -30.85 5.76 -8.48
CA ALA A 506 -31.06 6.12 -9.87
C ALA A 506 -31.20 4.92 -10.84
N ASN A 507 -30.80 3.70 -10.42
CA ASN A 507 -31.07 2.48 -11.18
C ASN A 507 -32.55 2.06 -11.13
N GLY A 508 -33.33 2.57 -10.16
CA GLY A 508 -34.75 2.30 -10.01
C GLY A 508 -35.05 0.81 -9.84
N THR A 509 -36.06 0.32 -10.56
CA THR A 509 -36.48 -1.09 -10.57
C THR A 509 -35.64 -1.97 -11.52
N ASN A 510 -34.63 -1.40 -12.19
CA ASN A 510 -33.77 -2.16 -13.08
C ASN A 510 -32.61 -2.80 -12.29
N ASP A 511 -32.90 -3.95 -11.69
CA ASP A 511 -31.91 -4.73 -10.94
C ASP A 511 -30.70 -5.12 -11.81
N GLY A 512 -30.89 -5.25 -13.13
CA GLY A 512 -29.82 -5.52 -14.10
C GLY A 512 -28.72 -4.47 -14.10
N LYS A 513 -29.07 -3.17 -14.12
CA LYS A 513 -28.09 -2.06 -14.05
C LYS A 513 -27.23 -2.11 -12.79
N THR A 514 -27.85 -2.42 -11.66
CA THR A 514 -27.15 -2.57 -10.37
C THR A 514 -26.17 -3.74 -10.42
N ILE A 515 -26.59 -4.87 -10.97
CA ILE A 515 -25.74 -6.07 -11.09
C ILE A 515 -24.60 -5.85 -12.08
N ASP A 516 -24.83 -5.17 -13.21
CA ASP A 516 -23.78 -4.86 -14.18
C ASP A 516 -22.74 -3.91 -13.60
N ARG A 517 -23.17 -2.88 -12.86
CA ARG A 517 -22.27 -2.00 -12.12
C ARG A 517 -21.42 -2.78 -11.11
N ILE A 518 -22.05 -3.67 -10.32
CA ILE A 518 -21.34 -4.52 -9.36
C ILE A 518 -20.33 -5.44 -10.06
N ASN A 519 -20.74 -6.09 -11.15
CA ASN A 519 -19.89 -6.98 -11.92
C ASN A 519 -18.63 -6.25 -12.40
N LEU A 520 -18.80 -5.07 -12.99
CA LEU A 520 -17.68 -4.31 -13.50
C LEU A 520 -16.78 -3.76 -12.38
N VAL A 521 -17.37 -3.07 -11.40
CA VAL A 521 -16.61 -2.31 -10.38
C VAL A 521 -15.95 -3.21 -9.34
N LEU A 522 -16.63 -4.28 -8.89
CA LEU A 522 -16.09 -5.17 -7.85
C LEU A 522 -15.40 -6.40 -8.45
N LEU A 523 -15.91 -6.91 -9.57
CA LEU A 523 -15.57 -8.26 -10.08
C LEU A 523 -14.87 -8.22 -11.45
N ASN A 524 -14.54 -7.05 -11.98
CA ASN A 524 -13.87 -6.87 -13.28
C ASN A 524 -14.57 -7.60 -14.44
N GLY A 525 -15.90 -7.67 -14.44
CA GLY A 525 -16.66 -8.35 -15.50
C GLY A 525 -16.69 -9.88 -15.41
N THR A 526 -16.07 -10.48 -14.39
CA THR A 526 -15.92 -11.94 -14.29
C THR A 526 -17.09 -12.66 -13.61
N MET A 527 -18.18 -11.95 -13.32
CA MET A 527 -19.38 -12.56 -12.74
C MET A 527 -19.96 -13.60 -13.71
N THR A 528 -20.03 -14.84 -13.22
CA THR A 528 -20.68 -15.92 -13.94
C THR A 528 -22.20 -15.69 -14.01
N SER A 529 -22.87 -16.29 -14.99
CA SER A 529 -24.33 -16.38 -14.99
C SER A 529 -24.81 -16.89 -13.63
N ALA A 530 -24.11 -17.89 -13.06
CA ALA A 530 -24.33 -18.46 -11.73
C ALA A 530 -24.53 -17.41 -10.63
N GLN A 531 -23.57 -16.52 -10.52
CA GLN A 531 -23.59 -15.46 -9.52
C GLN A 531 -24.64 -14.40 -9.85
N ARG A 532 -24.95 -14.18 -11.14
CA ARG A 532 -25.94 -13.20 -11.58
C ARG A 532 -27.35 -13.49 -11.05
N GLN A 533 -27.88 -14.72 -11.14
CA GLN A 533 -29.20 -15.04 -10.51
C GLN A 533 -29.13 -14.83 -9.03
N ALA A 534 -28.03 -15.25 -8.41
CA ALA A 534 -27.99 -15.28 -6.96
C ALA A 534 -28.24 -13.87 -6.44
N LEU A 535 -27.69 -12.86 -7.13
CA LEU A 535 -28.00 -11.45 -6.91
C LEU A 535 -29.45 -11.09 -7.30
N VAL A 536 -29.94 -11.49 -8.48
CA VAL A 536 -31.35 -11.24 -8.89
C VAL A 536 -32.34 -11.75 -7.85
N THR A 537 -32.20 -13.01 -7.44
CA THR A 537 -33.04 -13.69 -6.45
C THR A 537 -32.95 -12.99 -5.09
N ALA A 538 -31.74 -12.65 -4.63
CA ALA A 538 -31.56 -11.94 -3.36
C ALA A 538 -32.17 -10.54 -3.38
N MET A 539 -32.00 -9.78 -4.47
CA MET A 539 -32.60 -8.45 -4.64
C MET A 539 -34.13 -8.53 -4.72
N ALA A 540 -34.68 -9.53 -5.41
CA ALA A 540 -36.12 -9.70 -5.56
C ALA A 540 -36.83 -9.91 -4.21
N ALA A 541 -36.15 -10.54 -3.24
CA ALA A 541 -36.64 -10.76 -1.87
C ALA A 541 -36.74 -9.46 -1.04
N VAL A 542 -36.01 -8.40 -1.42
CA VAL A 542 -36.06 -7.10 -0.74
C VAL A 542 -37.24 -6.29 -1.27
N LYS A 543 -38.22 -6.02 -0.41
CA LYS A 543 -39.41 -5.20 -0.68
C LYS A 543 -39.43 -3.95 0.19
N ASN A 544 -39.82 -2.83 -0.39
CA ASN A 544 -40.13 -1.60 0.33
C ASN A 544 -41.20 -0.83 -0.45
N ASN A 545 -42.05 -0.08 0.25
CA ASN A 545 -43.12 0.68 -0.39
C ASN A 545 -42.60 1.97 -1.04
N ASP A 546 -41.49 2.51 -0.56
CA ASP A 546 -40.80 3.63 -1.20
C ASP A 546 -39.89 3.07 -2.32
N PRO A 547 -40.11 3.46 -3.59
CA PRO A 547 -39.33 2.93 -4.71
C PRO A 547 -37.83 3.25 -4.66
N ALA A 548 -37.46 4.45 -4.20
CA ALA A 548 -36.05 4.85 -4.07
C ALA A 548 -35.40 4.04 -2.94
N LEU A 549 -36.05 3.95 -1.79
CA LEU A 549 -35.55 3.14 -0.68
C LEU A 549 -35.50 1.64 -1.02
N GLN A 550 -36.42 1.15 -1.85
CA GLN A 550 -36.37 -0.22 -2.37
C GLN A 550 -35.13 -0.43 -3.23
N ALA A 551 -34.85 0.47 -4.18
CA ALA A 551 -33.67 0.41 -5.03
C ALA A 551 -32.37 0.45 -4.19
N ARG A 552 -32.29 1.36 -3.21
CA ARG A 552 -31.18 1.42 -2.24
C ARG A 552 -30.97 0.09 -1.55
N LYS A 553 -32.00 -0.44 -0.88
CA LYS A 553 -31.89 -1.68 -0.07
C LYS A 553 -31.50 -2.88 -0.92
N ARG A 554 -31.99 -2.96 -2.16
CA ARG A 554 -31.59 -3.99 -3.13
C ARG A 554 -30.12 -3.87 -3.51
N ALA A 555 -29.65 -2.66 -3.82
CA ALA A 555 -28.24 -2.41 -4.11
C ALA A 555 -27.35 -2.76 -2.91
N GLN A 556 -27.75 -2.38 -1.70
CA GLN A 556 -27.03 -2.71 -0.47
C GLN A 556 -26.85 -4.22 -0.26
N VAL A 557 -27.93 -5.01 -0.43
CA VAL A 557 -27.86 -6.47 -0.33
C VAL A 557 -26.99 -7.07 -1.43
N ALA A 558 -27.12 -6.59 -2.67
CA ALA A 558 -26.30 -7.08 -3.78
C ALA A 558 -24.80 -6.78 -3.59
N LEU A 559 -24.48 -5.57 -3.13
CA LEU A 559 -23.11 -5.15 -2.78
C LEU A 559 -22.55 -6.01 -1.64
N TYR A 560 -23.33 -6.28 -0.60
CA TYR A 560 -22.91 -7.14 0.51
C TYR A 560 -22.53 -8.54 0.02
N ILE A 561 -23.40 -9.17 -0.78
CA ILE A 561 -23.18 -10.51 -1.32
C ILE A 561 -21.94 -10.53 -2.23
N ALA A 562 -21.81 -9.54 -3.12
CA ALA A 562 -20.65 -9.45 -4.01
C ALA A 562 -19.35 -9.21 -3.24
N ALA A 563 -19.33 -8.28 -2.28
CA ALA A 563 -18.14 -7.91 -1.52
C ALA A 563 -17.72 -8.99 -0.49
N SER A 564 -18.65 -9.80 0.00
CA SER A 564 -18.32 -10.96 0.84
C SER A 564 -17.82 -12.17 0.03
N SER A 565 -18.02 -12.17 -1.29
CA SER A 565 -17.63 -13.29 -2.15
C SER A 565 -16.10 -13.42 -2.33
N PRO A 566 -15.57 -14.65 -2.51
CA PRO A 566 -14.17 -14.87 -2.87
C PRO A 566 -13.71 -14.10 -4.12
N LEU A 567 -14.62 -13.84 -5.06
CA LEU A 567 -14.31 -13.16 -6.32
C LEU A 567 -13.98 -11.67 -6.11
N PHE A 568 -14.60 -11.03 -5.11
CA PHE A 568 -14.16 -9.71 -4.66
C PHE A 568 -12.97 -9.81 -3.72
N GLN A 569 -12.91 -10.81 -2.84
CA GLN A 569 -11.85 -10.90 -1.83
C GLN A 569 -10.46 -11.18 -2.42
N VAL A 570 -10.41 -11.77 -3.62
CA VAL A 570 -9.17 -12.12 -4.34
C VAL A 570 -9.09 -11.32 -5.64
N ASP A 571 -8.01 -10.56 -5.80
CA ASP A 571 -7.64 -9.90 -7.05
C ASP A 571 -7.08 -10.91 -8.03
N ARG A 572 -7.78 -11.12 -9.13
CA ARG A 572 -7.36 -11.98 -10.23
C ARG A 572 -7.07 -11.15 -11.43
#